data_AF-A0A6B3EGG7-F1
#
_entry.id   AF-A0A6B3EGG7-F1
#
_cell.length_a   1.000
_cell.length_b   1.000
_cell.length_c   1.000
_cell.angle_alpha   90.00
_cell.angle_beta   90.00
_cell.angle_gamma   90.00
#
_symmetry.space_group_name_H-M   'P 1'
#
loop_
_entity.id
_entity.type
_entity.pdbx_description
1 polymer ?
#
loop_
_entity_poly.entity_id
_entity_poly.type
_entity_poly.pdbx_seq_one_letter_code
_entity_poly.pdbx_strand_id
1 'polypeptide(L)'
;HKQLTLLDTMERRTEDTDELADLFRLDHLTTRMRRHAEGLVILSGAAPARQWRRPVPLMDVVRAAVSEVEDYERVEVRRLPRVAVTGAAVGD
;
A
#
# COMPACT_ATOMS: atom_id res chain seq x y z
N HIS A 1 14.54 0.04 -2.97
CA HIS A 1 14.15 -1.37 -3.19
C HIS A 1 14.88 -2.35 -2.25
N LYS A 2 16.13 -2.09 -1.81
CA LYS A 2 16.85 -2.99 -0.89
C LYS A 2 16.15 -3.26 0.45
N GLN A 3 15.49 -2.26 1.05
CA GLN A 3 14.80 -2.40 2.34
C GLN A 3 13.62 -3.38 2.26
N LEU A 4 12.76 -3.27 1.24
CA LEU A 4 11.63 -4.19 1.03
C LEU A 4 12.10 -5.63 0.82
N THR A 5 13.18 -5.83 0.06
CA THR A 5 13.75 -7.17 -0.15
C THR A 5 14.30 -7.77 1.14
N LEU A 6 14.86 -6.95 2.03
CA LEU A 6 15.32 -7.40 3.34
C LEU A 6 14.14 -7.79 4.24
N LEU A 7 13.09 -6.98 4.27
CA LEU A 7 11.89 -7.23 5.07
C LEU A 7 11.18 -8.52 4.65
N ASP A 8 10.97 -8.70 3.33
CA ASP A 8 10.42 -9.92 2.73
C ASP A 8 11.29 -11.16 3.03
N THR A 9 12.61 -11.01 3.09
CA THR A 9 13.51 -12.10 3.52
C THR A 9 13.39 -12.40 5.02
N MET A 10 13.07 -11.41 5.85
CA MET A 10 12.82 -11.61 7.28
C MET A 10 11.48 -12.33 7.47
N GLU A 11 10.42 -11.85 6.83
CA GLU A 11 9.07 -12.45 6.89
C GLU A 11 9.08 -13.94 6.54
N ARG A 12 9.78 -14.33 5.47
CA ARG A 12 9.86 -15.73 5.05
C ARG A 12 10.63 -16.65 5.99
N ARG A 13 11.48 -16.11 6.87
CA ARG A 13 12.32 -16.87 7.81
C ARG A 13 11.74 -16.92 9.22
N THR A 14 10.75 -16.09 9.50
CA THR A 14 10.14 -15.97 10.82
C THR A 14 9.01 -16.99 10.97
N GLU A 15 9.12 -17.84 12.00
CA GLU A 15 8.06 -18.79 12.40
C GLU A 15 7.27 -18.30 13.62
N ASP A 16 7.80 -17.32 14.35
CA ASP A 16 7.14 -16.67 15.48
C ASP A 16 6.05 -15.70 14.99
N THR A 17 4.83 -15.88 15.48
CA THR A 17 3.67 -15.11 15.03
C THR A 17 3.72 -13.65 15.49
N ASP A 18 4.29 -13.38 16.66
CA ASP A 18 4.40 -12.02 17.21
C ASP A 18 5.47 -11.24 16.43
N GLU A 19 6.62 -11.88 16.15
CA GLU A 19 7.66 -11.26 15.32
C GLU A 19 7.16 -11.01 13.88
N LEU A 20 6.39 -11.93 13.30
CA LEU A 20 5.79 -11.74 11.98
C LEU A 20 4.80 -10.56 11.97
N ALA A 21 4.01 -10.39 13.03
CA ALA A 21 3.09 -9.27 13.17
C ALA A 21 3.85 -7.93 13.24
N ASP A 22 4.97 -7.87 13.95
CA ASP A 22 5.82 -6.69 14.00
C ASP A 22 6.45 -6.37 12.64
N LEU A 23 6.85 -7.38 11.85
CA LEU A 23 7.32 -7.18 10.47
C LEU A 23 6.25 -6.57 9.57
N PHE A 24 5.01 -7.06 9.66
CA PHE A 24 3.89 -6.48 8.91
C PHE A 24 3.60 -5.03 9.32
N ARG A 25 3.67 -4.71 10.62
CA ARG A 25 3.55 -3.32 11.10
C ARG A 25 4.66 -2.44 10.54
N LEU A 26 5.88 -2.95 10.44
CA LEU A 26 7.01 -2.21 9.87
C LEU A 26 6.85 -1.97 8.36
N ASP A 27 6.37 -2.95 7.59
CA ASP A 27 6.06 -2.77 6.16
C ASP A 27 4.98 -1.70 5.98
N HIS A 28 3.93 -1.77 6.79
CA HIS A 28 2.82 -0.83 6.77
C HIS A 28 3.27 0.61 7.04
N LEU A 29 4.09 0.81 8.07
CA LEU A 29 4.70 2.12 8.36
C LEU A 29 5.55 2.62 7.20
N THR A 30 6.32 1.74 6.56
CA THR A 30 7.14 2.08 5.39
C THR A 30 6.28 2.53 4.21
N THR A 31 5.16 1.84 3.96
CA THR A 31 4.19 2.20 2.91
C THR A 31 3.57 3.58 3.18
N ARG A 32 3.12 3.85 4.41
CA ARG A 32 2.59 5.18 4.81
C ARG A 32 3.62 6.30 4.67
N MET A 33 4.87 6.06 5.07
CA MET A 33 5.94 7.06 4.92
C MET A 33 6.19 7.42 3.46
N ARG A 34 6.20 6.42 2.56
CA ARG A 34 6.33 6.65 1.10
C ARG A 34 5.19 7.54 0.58
N ARG A 35 3.96 7.25 0.99
CA ARG A 35 2.77 8.01 0.59
C ARG A 35 2.74 9.42 1.15
N HIS A 36 3.16 9.61 2.40
CA HIS A 36 3.31 10.94 2.97
C HIS A 36 4.28 11.80 2.16
N ALA A 37 5.42 11.23 1.78
CA ALA A 37 6.39 11.91 0.90
C ALA A 37 5.79 12.23 -0.48
N GLU A 38 5.02 11.32 -1.08
CA GLU A 38 4.30 11.56 -2.35
C GLU A 38 3.25 12.67 -2.23
N GLY A 39 2.53 12.74 -1.10
CA GLY A 39 1.62 13.85 -0.80
C GLY A 39 2.34 15.20 -0.79
N LEU A 40 3.55 15.27 -0.21
CA LEU A 40 4.37 16.48 -0.23
C LEU A 40 4.83 16.85 -1.66
N VAL A 41 5.16 15.86 -2.50
CA VAL A 41 5.47 16.09 -3.92
C VAL A 41 4.27 16.71 -4.65
N ILE A 42 3.06 16.19 -4.46
CA ILE A 42 1.84 16.74 -5.05
C ILE A 42 1.59 18.17 -4.57
N LEU A 43 1.71 18.43 -3.27
CA LEU A 43 1.51 19.76 -2.69
C LEU A 43 2.55 20.78 -3.17
N SER A 44 3.75 20.33 -3.54
CA SER A 44 4.77 21.18 -4.18
C SER A 44 4.46 21.55 -5.64
N GLY A 45 3.40 20.99 -6.23
CA GLY A 45 3.04 21.15 -7.64
C GLY A 45 3.84 20.26 -8.60
N ALA A 46 4.71 19.40 -8.08
CA ALA A 46 5.43 18.42 -8.87
C ALA A 46 4.50 17.26 -9.28
N ALA A 47 4.79 16.66 -10.44
CA ALA A 47 4.02 15.51 -10.91
C ALA A 47 4.27 14.29 -10.00
N PRO A 48 3.23 13.48 -9.71
CA PRO A 48 3.40 12.23 -8.98
C PRO A 48 4.38 11.31 -9.70
N ALA A 49 5.18 10.56 -8.94
CA ALA A 49 6.15 9.62 -9.51
C ALA A 49 5.50 8.47 -10.30
N ARG A 50 4.23 8.16 -10.03
CA ARG A 50 3.50 7.07 -10.65
C ARG A 50 2.14 7.53 -11.17
N GLN A 51 1.82 7.12 -12.39
CA GLN A 51 0.51 7.34 -13.00
C GLN A 51 0.04 6.03 -13.67
N TRP A 52 -1.15 5.57 -13.32
CA TRP A 52 -1.69 4.33 -13.85
C TRP A 52 -2.29 4.56 -15.24
N ARG A 53 -1.73 3.89 -16.26
CA ARG A 53 -2.22 4.04 -17.65
C ARG A 53 -3.33 3.05 -18.01
N ARG A 54 -3.31 1.87 -17.39
CA ARG A 54 -4.31 0.81 -17.62
C ARG A 54 -5.36 0.87 -16.51
N PRO A 55 -6.61 0.42 -16.78
CA PRO A 55 -7.60 0.24 -15.74
C PRO A 55 -7.05 -0.63 -14.60
N VAL A 56 -7.33 -0.24 -13.37
CA VAL A 56 -6.88 -0.94 -12.16
C VAL A 56 -8.09 -1.63 -11.53
N PRO A 57 -8.02 -2.93 -11.19
CA PRO A 57 -9.11 -3.62 -10.51
C PRO A 57 -9.57 -2.88 -9.26
N LEU A 58 -10.88 -2.77 -9.04
CA LEU A 58 -11.44 -2.08 -7.86
C LEU A 58 -10.93 -2.70 -6.55
N MET A 59 -10.74 -4.01 -6.52
CA MET A 59 -10.17 -4.71 -5.37
C MET A 59 -8.74 -4.25 -5.06
N ASP A 60 -7.92 -3.96 -6.06
CA ASP A 60 -6.54 -3.50 -5.85
C ASP A 60 -6.53 -2.06 -5.34
N VAL A 61 -7.41 -1.21 -5.87
CA VAL A 61 -7.61 0.16 -5.37
C VAL A 61 -8.05 0.15 -3.90
N VAL A 62 -9.03 -0.68 -3.55
CA VAL A 62 -9.49 -0.79 -2.15
C VAL A 62 -8.39 -1.36 -1.26
N ARG A 63 -7.66 -2.39 -1.70
CA ARG A 63 -6.55 -2.96 -0.92
C ARG A 63 -5.47 -1.91 -0.64
N ALA A 64 -5.12 -1.12 -1.63
CA ALA A 64 -4.18 0.00 -1.47
C ALA A 64 -4.71 1.03 -0.47
N ALA A 65 -6.00 1.40 -0.54
CA ALA A 65 -6.59 2.32 0.43
C ALA A 65 -6.58 1.77 1.86
N VAL A 66 -6.82 0.46 2.04
CA VAL A 66 -6.76 -0.18 3.37
C VAL A 66 -5.33 -0.17 3.94
N SER A 67 -4.31 -0.38 3.10
CA SER A 67 -2.90 -0.29 3.54
C SER A 67 -2.45 1.13 3.90
N GLU A 68 -3.31 2.14 3.80
CA GLU A 68 -3.02 3.49 4.30
C GLU A 68 -3.61 3.76 5.68
N VAL A 69 -4.53 2.91 6.15
CA VAL A 69 -5.22 3.11 7.43
C VAL A 69 -4.30 2.68 8.57
N GLU A 70 -4.13 3.53 9.59
CA GLU A 70 -3.28 3.24 10.75
C GLU A 70 -3.68 1.93 11.45
N ASP A 71 -4.97 1.80 11.77
CA ASP A 71 -5.55 0.57 12.29
C ASP A 71 -6.09 -0.33 11.15
N TYR A 72 -5.24 -0.71 10.18
CA TYR A 72 -5.69 -1.50 9.02
C TYR A 72 -6.37 -2.82 9.40
N GLU A 73 -5.98 -3.42 10.53
CA GLU A 73 -6.56 -4.66 11.08
C GLU A 73 -8.05 -4.51 11.44
N ARG A 74 -8.51 -3.28 11.68
CA ARG A 74 -9.91 -2.98 12.00
C ARG A 74 -10.79 -2.79 10.76
N VAL A 75 -10.21 -2.84 9.56
CA VAL A 75 -10.92 -2.60 8.30
C VAL A 75 -11.47 -3.89 7.72
N GLU A 76 -12.79 -3.95 7.55
CA GLU A 76 -13.47 -5.05 6.87
C GLU A 76 -13.76 -4.69 5.40
N VAL A 77 -13.16 -5.42 4.46
CA VAL A 77 -13.50 -5.30 3.03
C VAL A 77 -14.55 -6.34 2.65
N ARG A 78 -15.75 -5.87 2.35
CA ARG A 78 -16.85 -6.72 1.87
C ARG A 78 -16.66 -7.07 0.38
N ARG A 79 -17.50 -7.98 -0.11
CA ARG A 79 -17.44 -8.43 -1.51
C ARG A 79 -17.63 -7.27 -2.48
N LEU A 80 -16.65 -7.06 -3.35
CA LEU A 80 -16.67 -6.02 -4.38
C LEU A 80 -17.05 -6.61 -5.75
N PRO A 81 -17.76 -5.87 -6.61
CA PRO A 81 -18.00 -6.27 -7.98
C PRO A 81 -16.67 -6.34 -8.76
N ARG A 82 -16.60 -7.23 -9.75
CA ARG A 82 -15.42 -7.36 -10.63
C ARG A 82 -15.39 -6.27 -11.69
N VAL A 83 -15.11 -5.05 -11.24
CA VAL A 83 -14.97 -3.85 -12.08
C VAL A 83 -13.58 -3.24 -11.92
N ALA A 84 -13.23 -2.32 -12.81
CA ALA A 84 -11.96 -1.61 -12.78
C ALA A 84 -12.18 -0.10 -12.79
N VAL A 85 -11.27 0.63 -12.15
CA VAL A 85 -11.20 2.09 -12.17
C VAL A 85 -10.31 2.51 -13.33
N THR A 86 -10.73 3.51 -14.10
CA THR A 86 -9.90 4.09 -15.16
C THR A 86 -8.55 4.51 -14.58
N GLY A 87 -7.44 4.07 -15.18
CA GLY A 87 -6.11 4.27 -14.59
C GLY A 87 -5.79 5.72 -14.25
N ALA A 88 -6.16 6.68 -15.11
CA ALA A 88 -5.94 8.10 -14.85
C ALA A 88 -6.69 8.65 -13.62
N ALA A 89 -7.75 7.97 -13.17
CA ALA A 89 -8.49 8.31 -11.96
C ALA A 89 -7.93 7.61 -10.70
N VAL A 90 -6.97 6.70 -10.85
CA VAL A 90 -6.30 6.04 -9.73
C VAL A 90 -5.12 6.89 -9.31
N GLY A 91 -5.27 7.60 -8.19
CA GLY A 91 -4.15 8.16 -7.46
C GLY A 91 -3.36 7.05 -6.76
N ASP A 92 -2.13 7.36 -6.34
CA ASP A 92 -1.56 6.65 -5.19
C ASP A 92 -2.37 7.07 -3.96
#